data_AF-A0A3B8KZ80-F1
#
_entry.id   AF-A0A3B8KZ80-F1
#
_cell.length_a   1.000
_cell.length_b   1.000
_cell.length_c   1.000
_cell.angle_alpha   90.00
_cell.angle_beta   90.00
_cell.angle_gamma   90.00
#
_symmetry.space_group_name_H-M   'P 1'
#
loop_
_entity.id
_entity.type
_entity.pdbx_description
1 polymer ?
#
loop_
_entity_poly.entity_id
_entity_poly.type
_entity_poly.pdbx_seq_one_letter_code
_entity_poly.pdbx_strand_id
1 'polypeptide(L)'
;MVFRFRISLQFLVLLVVGIILYLLTGHVWLGVVLPSLQAGWRSGQTAVWVLRTDVVRRRAVIGGLFCVAMACWKSAASAFVSLLAIVGTALILGQKPKTGHFAAVMTVLAGAVVLTSLIGLAGAVAALLKGVRLWVHPELPAILEVSRRGEVSPVLSRKQNHAIHVLATSLSVPLLFAGAWVLIEPGSVVRALVVMGTSVAAVAIGFVWLAPRIIAEDVATGWGVDPETFSG
;
A
#
# COMPACT_ATOMS: atom_id res chain seq x y z
N MET A 1 16.35 16.49 4.03
CA MET A 1 15.93 16.26 5.44
C MET A 1 14.62 16.96 5.82
N VAL A 2 14.45 18.24 5.48
CA VAL A 2 13.25 19.06 5.82
C VAL A 2 11.91 18.40 5.42
N PHE A 3 11.88 17.72 4.27
CA PHE A 3 10.67 17.04 3.78
C PHE A 3 10.22 15.86 4.67
N ARG A 4 11.16 15.02 5.13
CA ARG A 4 10.87 13.90 6.05
C ARG A 4 10.36 14.41 7.40
N PHE A 5 10.95 15.50 7.91
CA PHE A 5 10.54 16.13 9.17
C PHE A 5 9.10 16.66 9.13
N ARG A 6 8.70 17.31 8.02
CA ARG A 6 7.34 17.83 7.83
C ARG A 6 6.29 16.72 7.78
N ILE A 7 6.63 15.56 7.22
CA ILE A 7 5.75 14.38 7.16
C ILE A 7 5.58 13.77 8.55
N SER A 8 6.69 13.57 9.28
CA SER A 8 6.64 13.08 10.66
C SER A 8 5.84 14.03 11.56
N LEU A 9 5.98 15.34 11.38
CA LEU A 9 5.21 16.34 12.11
C LEU A 9 3.72 16.31 11.77
N GLN A 10 3.36 16.21 10.49
CA GLN A 10 1.95 16.11 10.07
C GLN A 10 1.30 14.82 10.59
N PHE A 11 2.04 13.71 10.62
CA PHE A 11 1.57 12.46 11.20
C PHE A 11 1.40 12.58 12.72
N LEU A 12 2.36 13.20 13.40
CA LEU A 12 2.29 13.46 14.85
C LEU A 12 1.08 14.35 15.20
N VAL A 13 0.86 15.43 14.45
CA VAL A 13 -0.28 16.34 14.66
C VAL A 13 -1.61 15.62 14.45
N LEU A 14 -1.75 14.82 13.40
CA LEU A 14 -3.01 14.09 13.14
C LEU A 14 -3.22 12.91 14.09
N LEU A 15 -2.14 12.32 14.62
CA LEU A 15 -2.19 11.37 15.71
C LEU A 15 -2.67 12.04 17.01
N VAL A 16 -2.15 13.23 17.33
CA VAL A 16 -2.62 14.04 18.48
C VAL A 16 -4.08 14.45 18.30
N VAL A 17 -4.49 14.90 17.12
CA VAL A 17 -5.89 15.23 16.80
C VAL A 17 -6.78 13.98 16.91
N GLY A 18 -6.32 12.82 16.44
CA GLY A 18 -7.01 11.54 16.59
C GLY A 18 -7.19 11.13 18.04
N ILE A 19 -6.17 11.35 18.89
CA ILE A 19 -6.25 11.12 20.34
C ILE A 19 -7.27 12.08 20.98
N ILE A 20 -7.23 13.37 20.63
CA ILE A 20 -8.18 14.37 21.16
C ILE A 20 -9.62 14.02 20.76
N LEU A 21 -9.85 13.66 19.50
CA LEU A 21 -11.16 13.24 19.01
C LEU A 21 -11.64 11.95 19.69
N TYR A 22 -10.75 10.98 19.93
CA TYR A 22 -11.07 9.78 20.69
C TYR A 22 -11.48 10.12 22.13
N LEU A 23 -10.73 11.00 22.81
CA LEU A 23 -11.03 11.42 24.17
C LEU A 23 -12.36 12.20 24.27
N LEU A 24 -12.70 12.98 23.24
CA LEU A 24 -13.93 13.79 23.20
C LEU A 24 -15.19 12.99 22.81
N THR A 25 -15.06 12.02 21.91
CA THR A 25 -16.22 11.30 21.34
C THR A 25 -16.44 9.92 21.94
N GLY A 26 -15.43 9.35 22.63
CA GLY A 26 -15.43 7.96 23.07
C GLY A 26 -15.42 6.93 21.92
N HIS A 27 -15.40 7.37 20.66
CA HIS A 27 -15.47 6.51 19.48
C HIS A 27 -14.07 6.16 19.00
N VAL A 28 -13.63 4.94 19.34
CA VAL A 28 -12.31 4.37 19.05
C VAL A 28 -11.90 4.47 17.58
N TRP A 29 -12.87 4.37 16.67
CA TRP A 29 -12.67 4.39 15.22
C TRP A 29 -12.00 5.67 14.72
N LEU A 30 -12.31 6.82 15.31
CA LEU A 30 -11.78 8.11 14.84
C LEU A 30 -10.29 8.24 15.12
N GLY A 31 -9.80 7.67 16.23
CA GLY A 31 -8.38 7.69 16.59
C GLY A 31 -7.49 6.83 15.69
N VAL A 32 -8.06 5.84 15.01
CA VAL A 32 -7.31 4.90 14.14
C VAL A 32 -7.46 5.26 12.67
N VAL A 33 -8.69 5.57 12.23
CA VAL A 33 -9.00 5.79 10.81
C VAL A 33 -8.31 7.04 10.27
N LEU A 34 -8.26 8.14 11.05
CA LEU A 34 -7.67 9.40 10.60
C LEU A 34 -6.17 9.31 10.28
N PRO A 35 -5.29 8.81 11.18
CA PRO A 35 -3.87 8.65 10.86
C PRO A 35 -3.64 7.64 9.75
N SER A 36 -4.45 6.57 9.66
CA SER A 36 -4.36 5.61 8.56
C SER A 36 -4.74 6.21 7.20
N LEU A 37 -5.83 6.98 7.13
CA LEU A 37 -6.24 7.68 5.90
C LEU A 37 -5.19 8.71 5.49
N GLN A 38 -4.61 9.44 6.43
CA GLN A 38 -3.56 10.41 6.13
C GLN A 38 -2.32 9.72 5.54
N ALA A 39 -1.93 8.55 6.05
CA ALA A 39 -0.80 7.79 5.53
C ALA A 39 -0.98 7.44 4.03
N GLY A 40 -2.22 7.14 3.63
CA GLY A 40 -2.59 6.88 2.24
C GLY A 40 -2.86 8.13 1.39
N TRP A 41 -3.25 9.25 2.02
CA TRP A 41 -3.81 10.42 1.35
C TRP A 41 -2.95 10.97 0.21
N ARG A 42 -1.64 11.13 0.43
CA ARG A 42 -0.73 11.64 -0.61
C ARG A 42 -0.65 10.71 -1.82
N SER A 43 -0.61 9.39 -1.59
CA SER A 43 -0.65 8.41 -2.69
C SER A 43 -1.97 8.48 -3.47
N GLY A 44 -3.09 8.75 -2.78
CA GLY A 44 -4.38 9.00 -3.42
C GLY A 44 -4.41 10.28 -4.27
N GLN A 45 -3.83 11.37 -3.77
CA GLN A 45 -3.65 12.60 -4.57
C GLN A 45 -2.78 12.36 -5.80
N THR A 46 -1.74 11.54 -5.66
CA THR A 46 -0.90 11.10 -6.78
C THR A 46 -1.72 10.32 -7.81
N ALA A 47 -2.61 9.42 -7.38
CA ALA A 47 -3.49 8.69 -8.29
C ALA A 47 -4.38 9.63 -9.12
N VAL A 48 -5.02 10.61 -8.46
CA VAL A 48 -5.87 11.62 -9.14
C VAL A 48 -5.06 12.45 -10.14
N TRP A 49 -3.84 12.82 -9.78
CA TRP A 49 -2.97 13.57 -10.69
C TRP A 49 -2.53 12.74 -11.90
N VAL A 50 -2.13 11.48 -11.71
CA VAL A 50 -1.78 10.56 -12.82
C VAL A 50 -2.96 10.41 -13.77
N LEU A 51 -4.16 10.22 -13.25
CA LEU A 51 -5.39 10.10 -14.04
C LEU A 51 -5.71 11.35 -14.88
N ARG A 52 -5.25 12.53 -14.46
CA ARG A 52 -5.52 13.81 -15.14
C ARG A 52 -4.40 14.26 -16.09
N THR A 53 -3.16 13.87 -15.79
CA THR A 53 -1.97 14.45 -16.45
C THR A 53 -1.38 13.51 -17.49
N ASP A 54 -1.62 12.22 -17.37
CA ASP A 54 -1.06 11.23 -18.27
C ASP A 54 -1.81 11.24 -19.62
N VAL A 55 -1.06 11.49 -20.70
CA VAL A 55 -1.55 11.53 -22.10
C VAL A 55 -2.17 10.19 -22.51
N VAL A 56 -1.62 9.07 -22.03
CA VAL A 56 -2.07 7.73 -22.42
C VAL A 56 -3.07 7.22 -21.39
N ARG A 57 -4.37 7.29 -21.71
CA ARG A 57 -5.45 6.95 -20.78
C ARG A 57 -5.36 5.54 -20.19
N ARG A 58 -4.87 4.56 -20.96
CA ARG A 58 -4.67 3.18 -20.47
C ARG A 58 -3.61 3.13 -19.37
N ARG A 59 -2.47 3.80 -19.58
CA ARG A 59 -1.39 3.92 -18.60
C ARG A 59 -1.84 4.69 -17.37
N ALA A 60 -2.59 5.77 -17.58
CA ALA A 60 -3.16 6.60 -16.52
C ALA A 60 -4.03 5.78 -15.55
N VAL A 61 -4.95 4.96 -16.08
CA VAL A 61 -5.86 4.13 -15.27
C VAL A 61 -5.09 3.08 -14.49
N ILE A 62 -4.18 2.36 -15.15
CA ILE A 62 -3.41 1.29 -14.52
C ILE A 62 -2.47 1.87 -13.45
N GLY A 63 -1.74 2.95 -13.76
CA GLY A 63 -0.88 3.66 -12.81
C GLY A 63 -1.68 4.26 -11.65
N GLY A 64 -2.87 4.79 -11.93
CA GLY A 64 -3.82 5.27 -10.92
C GLY A 64 -4.25 4.16 -9.95
N LEU A 65 -4.62 2.98 -10.46
CA LEU A 65 -4.96 1.82 -9.63
C LEU A 65 -3.82 1.42 -8.70
N PHE A 66 -2.58 1.35 -9.21
CA PHE A 66 -1.41 1.07 -8.37
C PHE A 66 -1.15 2.16 -7.32
N CYS A 67 -1.39 3.43 -7.63
CA CYS A 67 -1.28 4.52 -6.66
C CYS A 67 -2.35 4.44 -5.56
N VAL A 68 -3.59 4.05 -5.91
CA VAL A 68 -4.66 3.82 -4.93
C VAL A 68 -4.34 2.60 -4.07
N ALA A 69 -3.92 1.49 -4.67
CA ALA A 69 -3.49 0.30 -3.94
C ALA A 69 -2.32 0.64 -2.98
N MET A 70 -1.39 1.49 -3.40
CA MET A 70 -0.32 2.00 -2.54
C MET A 70 -0.83 2.87 -1.39
N ALA A 71 -1.90 3.65 -1.59
CA ALA A 71 -2.55 4.40 -0.52
C ALA A 71 -3.12 3.46 0.55
N CYS A 72 -3.83 2.42 0.11
CA CYS A 72 -4.35 1.38 0.98
C CYS A 72 -3.23 0.62 1.69
N TRP A 73 -2.13 0.31 0.99
CA TRP A 73 -0.98 -0.39 1.56
C TRP A 73 -0.33 0.41 2.71
N LYS A 74 -0.15 1.73 2.53
CA LYS A 74 0.37 2.60 3.60
C LYS A 74 -0.59 2.67 4.80
N SER A 75 -1.89 2.67 4.54
CA SER A 75 -2.92 2.60 5.57
C SER A 75 -2.81 1.30 6.37
N ALA A 76 -2.66 0.15 5.68
CA ALA A 76 -2.43 -1.15 6.29
C ALA A 76 -1.14 -1.19 7.13
N ALA A 77 -0.03 -0.66 6.59
CA ALA A 77 1.24 -0.59 7.32
C ALA A 77 1.10 0.23 8.62
N SER A 78 0.38 1.36 8.58
CA SER A 78 0.11 2.16 9.78
C SER A 78 -0.70 1.39 10.83
N ALA A 79 -1.76 0.69 10.40
CA ALA A 79 -2.62 -0.10 11.29
C ALA A 79 -1.85 -1.29 11.89
N PHE A 80 -0.96 -1.91 11.12
CA PHE A 80 -0.09 -2.98 11.61
C PHE A 80 0.88 -2.48 12.69
N VAL A 81 1.48 -1.30 12.53
CA VAL A 81 2.32 -0.69 13.57
C VAL A 81 1.49 -0.39 14.84
N SER A 82 0.27 0.13 14.69
CA SER A 82 -0.64 0.33 15.82
C SER A 82 -0.99 -0.98 16.54
N LEU A 83 -1.21 -2.07 15.79
CA LEU A 83 -1.46 -3.40 16.35
C LEU A 83 -0.26 -3.88 17.18
N LEU A 84 0.96 -3.76 16.65
CA LEU A 84 2.18 -4.12 17.38
C LEU A 84 2.33 -3.30 18.66
N ALA A 85 1.99 -2.01 18.65
CA ALA A 85 2.01 -1.18 19.84
C ALA A 85 0.98 -1.63 20.89
N ILE A 86 -0.24 -1.99 20.48
CA ILE A 86 -1.28 -2.51 21.38
C ILE A 86 -0.84 -3.84 22.00
N VAL A 87 -0.31 -4.77 21.20
CA VAL A 87 0.14 -6.08 21.68
C VAL A 87 1.37 -5.93 22.58
N GLY A 88 2.34 -5.10 22.19
CA GLY A 88 3.55 -4.84 22.97
C GLY A 88 3.23 -4.21 24.33
N THR A 89 2.33 -3.22 24.38
CA THR A 89 1.90 -2.62 25.64
C THR A 89 1.13 -3.60 26.52
N ALA A 90 0.28 -4.44 25.93
CA ALA A 90 -0.41 -5.51 26.65
C ALA A 90 0.55 -6.54 27.28
N LEU A 91 1.59 -6.93 26.54
CA LEU A 91 2.63 -7.84 27.05
C LEU A 91 3.44 -7.22 28.19
N ILE A 92 3.83 -5.96 28.06
CA ILE A 92 4.61 -5.25 29.08
C ILE A 92 3.79 -5.02 30.35
N LEU A 93 2.51 -4.65 30.21
CA LEU A 93 1.63 -4.33 31.34
C LEU A 93 0.93 -5.56 31.94
N GLY A 94 1.06 -6.74 31.31
CA GLY A 94 0.35 -7.96 31.73
C GLY A 94 -1.18 -7.86 31.62
N GLN A 95 -1.71 -6.86 30.91
CA GLN A 95 -3.14 -6.62 30.76
C GLN A 95 -3.61 -7.05 29.38
N LYS A 96 -4.78 -7.68 29.31
CA LYS A 96 -5.40 -8.03 28.02
C LYS A 96 -5.79 -6.75 27.27
N PRO A 97 -5.54 -6.68 25.94
CA PRO A 97 -6.02 -5.56 25.12
C PRO A 97 -7.52 -5.41 25.27
N LYS A 98 -7.99 -4.16 25.40
CA LYS A 98 -9.42 -3.86 25.34
C LYS A 98 -9.97 -4.33 23.98
N THR A 99 -10.97 -5.20 24.02
CA THR A 99 -11.51 -5.89 22.84
C THR A 99 -12.00 -4.92 21.77
N GLY A 100 -12.61 -3.79 22.16
CA GLY A 100 -13.05 -2.74 21.24
C GLY A 100 -11.91 -2.05 20.48
N HIS A 101 -10.78 -1.76 21.15
CA HIS A 101 -9.60 -1.17 20.52
C HIS A 101 -8.92 -2.13 19.55
N PHE A 102 -8.78 -3.39 19.96
CA PHE A 102 -8.20 -4.42 19.12
C PHE A 102 -9.06 -4.67 17.87
N ALA A 103 -10.38 -4.78 18.01
CA ALA A 103 -11.29 -4.98 16.89
C ALA A 103 -11.27 -3.83 15.87
N ALA A 104 -11.23 -2.58 16.34
CA ALA A 104 -11.14 -1.40 15.47
C ALA A 104 -9.84 -1.36 14.66
N VAL A 105 -8.70 -1.71 15.26
CA VAL A 105 -7.42 -1.76 14.53
C VAL A 105 -7.39 -2.93 13.54
N MET A 106 -7.90 -4.10 13.95
CA MET A 106 -7.94 -5.29 13.09
C MET A 106 -8.84 -5.10 11.87
N THR A 107 -9.97 -4.40 12.01
CA THR A 107 -10.89 -4.10 10.91
C THR A 107 -10.30 -3.09 9.92
N VAL A 108 -9.63 -2.03 10.40
CA VAL A 108 -8.89 -1.10 9.51
C VAL A 108 -7.77 -1.83 8.79
N LEU A 109 -7.00 -2.66 9.50
CA LEU A 109 -5.95 -3.48 8.90
C LEU A 109 -6.51 -4.42 7.84
N ALA A 110 -7.52 -5.23 8.17
CA ALA A 110 -8.14 -6.18 7.25
C ALA A 110 -8.74 -5.46 6.04
N GLY A 111 -9.50 -4.38 6.24
CA GLY A 111 -10.09 -3.61 5.16
C GLY A 111 -9.04 -3.01 4.22
N ALA A 112 -7.99 -2.39 4.77
CA ALA A 112 -6.91 -1.81 3.97
C ALA A 112 -6.12 -2.88 3.20
N VAL A 113 -5.86 -4.04 3.81
CA VAL A 113 -5.16 -5.16 3.19
C VAL A 113 -6.00 -5.78 2.06
N VAL A 114 -7.29 -6.00 2.28
CA VAL A 114 -8.22 -6.50 1.25
C VAL A 114 -8.33 -5.53 0.08
N LEU A 115 -8.54 -4.23 0.36
CA LEU A 115 -8.61 -3.20 -0.68
C LEU A 115 -7.31 -3.09 -1.48
N THR A 116 -6.16 -3.11 -0.80
CA THR A 116 -4.85 -3.13 -1.47
C THR A 116 -4.78 -4.29 -2.46
N SER A 117 -5.23 -5.47 -2.04
CA SER A 117 -5.11 -6.70 -2.82
C SER A 117 -6.04 -6.75 -4.01
N LEU A 118 -7.30 -6.36 -3.81
CA LEU A 118 -8.29 -6.30 -4.90
C LEU A 118 -7.87 -5.29 -5.96
N ILE A 119 -7.49 -4.08 -5.55
CA ILE A 119 -7.11 -3.00 -6.47
C ILE A 119 -5.77 -3.32 -7.12
N GLY A 120 -4.81 -3.86 -6.38
CA GLY A 120 -3.49 -4.24 -6.89
C GLY A 120 -3.56 -5.41 -7.88
N LEU A 121 -4.38 -6.44 -7.62
CA LEU A 121 -4.64 -7.52 -8.59
C LEU A 121 -5.36 -7.02 -9.83
N ALA A 122 -6.39 -6.18 -9.68
CA ALA A 122 -7.09 -5.58 -10.81
C ALA A 122 -6.12 -4.75 -11.68
N GLY A 123 -5.26 -3.95 -11.04
CA GLY A 123 -4.19 -3.21 -11.70
C GLY A 123 -3.20 -4.13 -12.42
N ALA A 124 -2.77 -5.22 -11.78
CA ALA A 124 -1.81 -6.16 -12.34
C ALA A 124 -2.40 -6.92 -13.56
N VAL A 125 -3.64 -7.39 -13.46
CA VAL A 125 -4.35 -8.03 -14.59
C VAL A 125 -4.53 -7.03 -15.74
N ALA A 126 -4.96 -5.80 -15.44
CA ALA A 126 -5.09 -4.76 -16.47
C ALA A 126 -3.75 -4.43 -17.14
N ALA A 127 -2.65 -4.40 -16.38
CA ALA A 127 -1.31 -4.20 -16.90
C ALA A 127 -0.88 -5.33 -17.85
N LEU A 128 -1.12 -6.59 -17.47
CA LEU A 128 -0.84 -7.75 -18.32
C LEU A 128 -1.66 -7.71 -19.62
N LEU A 129 -2.98 -7.52 -19.52
CA LEU A 129 -3.89 -7.51 -20.66
C LEU A 129 -3.62 -6.36 -21.64
N LYS A 130 -3.01 -5.26 -21.16
CA LYS A 130 -2.69 -4.08 -21.97
C LYS A 130 -1.20 -3.93 -22.29
N GLY A 131 -0.35 -4.86 -21.86
CA GLY A 131 1.09 -4.83 -22.12
C GLY A 131 1.80 -3.62 -21.50
N VAL A 132 1.32 -3.10 -20.37
CA VAL A 132 1.88 -1.91 -19.71
C VAL A 132 2.85 -2.33 -18.61
N ARG A 133 4.06 -1.77 -18.62
CA ARG A 133 5.02 -1.90 -17.52
C ARG A 133 5.05 -0.63 -16.68
N LEU A 134 4.90 -0.79 -15.38
CA LEU A 134 4.75 0.27 -14.40
C LEU A 134 6.05 0.54 -13.67
N TRP A 135 6.37 1.82 -13.58
CA TRP A 135 7.37 2.34 -12.65
C TRP A 135 6.70 3.33 -11.69
N VAL A 136 6.60 2.96 -10.41
CA VAL A 136 6.12 3.88 -9.37
C VAL A 136 7.31 4.35 -8.56
N HIS A 137 7.80 5.55 -8.90
CA HIS A 137 8.93 6.15 -8.20
C HIS A 137 8.55 6.41 -6.73
N PRO A 138 9.40 6.07 -5.75
CA PRO A 138 9.08 6.22 -4.33
C PRO A 138 8.85 7.68 -3.91
N GLU A 139 9.44 8.62 -4.64
CA GLU A 139 9.32 10.06 -4.42
C GLU A 139 8.29 10.73 -5.34
N LEU A 140 7.47 9.97 -6.08
CA LEU A 140 6.40 10.54 -6.92
C LEU A 140 5.60 11.64 -6.20
N PRO A 141 5.18 11.46 -4.93
CA PRO A 141 4.45 12.52 -4.21
C PRO A 141 5.28 13.79 -3.96
N ALA A 142 6.59 13.67 -3.75
CA ALA A 142 7.48 14.82 -3.54
C ALA A 142 7.74 15.55 -4.86
N ILE A 143 7.95 14.81 -5.95
CA ILE A 143 8.10 15.36 -7.31
C ILE A 143 6.85 16.13 -7.71
N LEU A 144 5.67 15.61 -7.36
CA LEU A 144 4.37 16.25 -7.60
C LEU A 144 4.22 17.56 -6.83
N GLU A 145 4.73 17.64 -5.60
CA GLU A 145 4.76 18.88 -4.82
C GLU A 145 5.69 19.93 -5.43
N VAL A 146 6.85 19.53 -5.96
CA VAL A 146 7.79 20.41 -6.67
C VAL A 146 7.20 20.90 -7.99
N SER A 147 6.62 19.98 -8.78
CA SER A 147 5.95 20.30 -10.04
C SER A 147 4.76 21.25 -9.85
N ARG A 148 3.95 21.06 -8.79
CA ARG A 148 2.87 22.00 -8.43
C ARG A 148 3.35 23.40 -8.07
N ARG A 149 4.60 23.54 -7.62
CA ARG A 149 5.21 24.84 -7.29
C ARG A 149 5.89 25.51 -8.49
N GLY A 150 5.94 24.84 -9.65
CA GLY A 150 6.65 25.33 -10.82
C GLY A 150 8.18 25.31 -10.66
N GLU A 151 8.69 24.54 -9.70
CA GLU A 151 10.11 24.40 -9.43
C GLU A 151 10.75 23.34 -10.36
N VAL A 152 12.05 23.47 -10.63
CA VAL A 152 12.80 22.52 -11.47
C VAL A 152 12.76 21.13 -10.82
N SER A 153 12.29 20.14 -11.57
CA SER A 153 12.23 18.75 -11.08
C SER A 153 13.61 18.25 -10.68
N PRO A 154 13.76 17.65 -9.48
CA PRO A 154 15.05 17.13 -9.03
C PRO A 154 15.51 15.95 -9.88
N VAL A 155 16.84 15.83 -10.07
CA VAL A 155 17.45 14.67 -10.72
C VAL A 155 17.11 13.41 -9.92
N LEU A 156 16.42 12.46 -10.55
CA LEU A 156 15.94 11.25 -9.89
C LEU A 156 17.08 10.26 -9.72
N SER A 157 17.49 10.00 -8.48
CA SER A 157 18.38 8.89 -8.17
C SER A 157 17.67 7.55 -8.39
N ARG A 158 18.37 6.53 -8.88
CA ARG A 158 17.83 5.17 -9.04
C ARG A 158 17.36 4.63 -7.67
N LYS A 159 16.04 4.49 -7.49
CA LYS A 159 15.43 3.95 -6.27
C LYS A 159 14.53 2.76 -6.60
N GLN A 160 14.23 1.93 -5.60
CA GLN A 160 13.39 0.75 -5.76
C GLN A 160 11.96 1.12 -6.16
N ASN A 161 11.39 0.33 -7.08
CA ASN A 161 10.02 0.49 -7.55
C ASN A 161 9.03 0.08 -6.46
N HIS A 162 8.27 1.04 -5.94
CA HIS A 162 7.29 0.76 -4.88
C HIS A 162 6.13 -0.14 -5.34
N ALA A 163 5.90 -0.31 -6.64
CA ALA A 163 4.91 -1.25 -7.17
C ALA A 163 5.20 -2.71 -6.74
N ILE A 164 6.46 -3.04 -6.41
CA ILE A 164 6.86 -4.34 -5.86
C ILE A 164 6.09 -4.66 -4.57
N HIS A 165 5.98 -3.70 -3.64
CA HIS A 165 5.30 -3.93 -2.37
C HIS A 165 3.80 -4.15 -2.55
N VAL A 166 3.18 -3.42 -3.47
CA VAL A 166 1.76 -3.59 -3.82
C VAL A 166 1.54 -4.97 -4.44
N LEU A 167 2.37 -5.37 -5.41
CA LEU A 167 2.23 -6.66 -6.07
C LEU A 167 2.42 -7.82 -5.09
N ALA A 168 3.47 -7.77 -4.26
CA ALA A 168 3.74 -8.78 -3.25
C ALA A 168 2.57 -8.93 -2.27
N THR A 169 2.07 -7.82 -1.72
CA THR A 169 0.92 -7.87 -0.80
C THR A 169 -0.36 -8.35 -1.49
N SER A 170 -0.60 -7.93 -2.74
CA SER A 170 -1.80 -8.31 -3.48
C SER A 170 -1.86 -9.80 -3.83
N LEU A 171 -0.70 -10.44 -4.02
CA LEU A 171 -0.60 -11.88 -4.21
C LEU A 171 -0.71 -12.64 -2.90
N SER A 172 -0.11 -12.14 -1.81
CA SER A 172 -0.11 -12.80 -0.51
C SER A 172 -1.48 -12.94 0.12
N VAL A 173 -2.33 -11.93 0.01
CA VAL A 173 -3.57 -11.84 0.81
C VAL A 173 -4.63 -12.87 0.40
N PRO A 174 -4.98 -13.07 -0.88
CA PRO A 174 -5.93 -14.13 -1.26
C PRO A 174 -5.45 -15.52 -0.85
N LEU A 175 -4.14 -15.77 -0.95
CA LEU A 175 -3.52 -17.04 -0.56
C LEU A 175 -3.54 -17.24 0.95
N LEU A 176 -3.29 -16.19 1.74
CA LEU A 176 -3.44 -16.22 3.20
C LEU A 176 -4.89 -16.43 3.63
N PHE A 177 -5.87 -15.83 2.95
CA PHE A 177 -7.30 -16.07 3.21
C PHE A 177 -7.72 -17.50 2.86
N ALA A 178 -7.28 -18.02 1.72
CA ALA A 178 -7.50 -19.41 1.36
C ALA A 178 -6.86 -20.35 2.39
N GLY A 179 -5.65 -20.02 2.85
CA GLY A 179 -4.97 -20.78 3.88
C GLY A 179 -5.65 -20.74 5.25
N ALA A 180 -6.11 -19.56 5.66
CA ALA A 180 -6.87 -19.37 6.88
C ALA A 180 -8.23 -20.10 6.84
N TRP A 181 -8.90 -20.12 5.69
CA TRP A 181 -10.15 -20.87 5.50
C TRP A 181 -9.96 -22.36 5.73
N VAL A 182 -8.90 -22.94 5.16
CA VAL A 182 -8.56 -24.36 5.34
C VAL A 182 -8.14 -24.68 6.78
N LEU A 183 -7.62 -23.69 7.51
CA LEU A 183 -7.25 -23.79 8.92
C LEU A 183 -8.43 -23.74 9.90
N ILE A 184 -9.56 -23.14 9.50
CA ILE A 184 -10.79 -23.09 10.30
C ILE A 184 -11.45 -24.48 10.35
N GLU A 185 -11.21 -25.33 9.35
CA GLU A 185 -11.64 -26.71 9.39
C GLU A 185 -10.85 -27.51 10.46
N PRO A 186 -11.53 -28.29 11.31
CA PRO A 186 -10.85 -29.14 12.29
C PRO A 186 -9.89 -30.09 11.56
N GLY A 187 -8.59 -29.96 11.81
CA GLY A 187 -7.56 -30.69 11.08
C GLY A 187 -6.19 -30.66 11.76
N SER A 188 -5.31 -31.56 11.32
CA SER A 188 -3.94 -31.71 11.83
C SER A 188 -3.06 -30.48 11.57
N VAL A 189 -2.14 -30.18 12.49
CA VAL A 189 -1.06 -29.17 12.34
C VAL A 189 -0.25 -29.38 11.05
N VAL A 190 -0.16 -30.61 10.55
CA VAL A 190 0.50 -30.90 9.26
C VAL A 190 -0.25 -30.26 8.10
N ARG A 191 -1.60 -30.28 8.11
CA ARG A 191 -2.43 -29.64 7.09
C ARG A 191 -2.22 -28.11 7.10
N ALA A 192 -2.16 -27.53 8.29
CA ALA A 192 -1.86 -26.12 8.50
C ALA A 192 -0.53 -25.70 7.85
N LEU A 193 0.54 -26.45 8.16
CA LEU A 193 1.88 -26.18 7.65
C LEU A 193 1.97 -26.37 6.13
N VAL A 194 1.35 -27.43 5.59
CA VAL A 194 1.33 -27.68 4.13
C VAL A 194 0.62 -26.54 3.41
N VAL A 195 -0.54 -26.12 3.89
CA VAL A 195 -1.33 -25.04 3.28
C VAL A 195 -0.61 -23.70 3.35
N MET A 196 0.05 -23.40 4.48
CA MET A 196 0.86 -22.20 4.60
C MET A 196 2.07 -22.24 3.67
N GLY A 197 2.76 -23.39 3.60
CA GLY A 197 3.90 -23.60 2.71
C GLY A 197 3.55 -23.48 1.23
N THR A 198 2.45 -24.09 0.78
CA THR A 198 1.97 -23.97 -0.60
C THR A 198 1.50 -22.56 -0.93
N SER A 199 0.88 -21.85 0.03
CA SER A 199 0.51 -20.45 -0.13
C SER A 199 1.74 -19.56 -0.35
N VAL A 200 2.79 -19.73 0.48
CA VAL A 200 4.05 -18.97 0.33
C VAL A 200 4.73 -19.29 -1.01
N ALA A 201 4.78 -20.57 -1.40
CA ALA A 201 5.34 -20.98 -2.69
C ALA A 201 4.56 -20.37 -3.87
N ALA A 202 3.22 -20.38 -3.82
CA ALA A 202 2.38 -19.80 -4.85
C ALA A 202 2.57 -18.27 -4.96
N VAL A 203 2.73 -17.56 -3.84
CA VAL A 203 3.08 -16.13 -3.86
C VAL A 203 4.43 -15.93 -4.53
N ALA A 204 5.45 -16.70 -4.14
CA ALA A 204 6.80 -16.55 -4.67
C ALA A 204 6.84 -16.82 -6.18
N ILE A 205 6.23 -17.91 -6.64
CA ILE A 205 6.15 -18.27 -8.06
C ILE A 205 5.35 -17.22 -8.83
N GLY A 206 4.19 -16.83 -8.32
CA GLY A 206 3.35 -15.81 -8.93
C GLY A 206 4.06 -14.47 -9.03
N PHE A 207 4.81 -14.08 -7.99
CA PHE A 207 5.58 -12.85 -8.00
C PHE A 207 6.74 -12.91 -8.99
N VAL A 208 7.54 -13.98 -9.00
CA VAL A 208 8.64 -14.18 -9.96
C VAL A 208 8.13 -14.17 -11.41
N TRP A 209 6.91 -14.67 -11.64
CA TRP A 209 6.30 -14.65 -12.97
C TRP A 209 5.69 -13.28 -13.33
N LEU A 210 4.95 -12.62 -12.44
CA LEU A 210 4.26 -11.35 -12.71
C LEU A 210 5.23 -10.15 -12.73
N ALA A 211 6.17 -10.09 -11.78
CA ALA A 211 7.06 -8.96 -11.59
C ALA A 211 7.78 -8.53 -12.88
N PRO A 212 8.50 -9.40 -13.62
CA PRO A 212 9.21 -8.99 -14.83
C PRO A 212 8.27 -8.57 -15.99
N ARG A 213 6.98 -8.93 -15.93
CA ARG A 213 5.99 -8.62 -16.96
C ARG A 213 5.29 -7.28 -16.74
N ILE A 214 5.22 -6.82 -15.50
CA ILE A 214 4.41 -5.66 -15.09
C ILE A 214 5.26 -4.57 -14.45
N ILE A 215 6.36 -4.91 -13.80
CA ILE A 215 7.23 -3.98 -13.08
C ILE A 215 8.40 -3.63 -14.00
N ALA A 216 8.52 -2.36 -14.35
CA ALA A 216 9.69 -1.86 -15.07
C ALA A 216 10.91 -1.86 -14.14
N GLU A 217 12.12 -2.03 -14.69
CA GLU A 217 13.39 -1.98 -13.94
C GLU A 217 13.94 -0.56 -13.81
N ASP A 218 13.55 0.31 -14.74
CA ASP A 218 13.87 1.73 -14.82
C ASP A 218 12.74 2.51 -15.50
N VAL A 219 12.69 3.83 -15.30
CA VAL A 219 11.77 4.77 -15.96
C VAL A 219 11.81 4.59 -17.48
N ALA A 220 13.02 4.43 -18.04
CA ALA A 220 13.24 4.23 -19.47
C ALA A 220 12.66 2.90 -20.01
N THR A 221 12.41 1.93 -19.13
CA THR A 221 11.84 0.63 -19.49
C THR A 221 10.34 0.52 -19.18
N GLY A 222 9.69 1.62 -18.81
CA GLY A 222 8.23 1.70 -18.67
C GLY A 222 7.56 1.68 -20.06
N TRP A 223 6.83 0.62 -20.37
CA TRP A 223 6.16 0.47 -21.67
C TRP A 223 4.93 1.38 -21.72
N GLY A 224 4.82 2.16 -22.80
CA GLY A 224 3.76 3.15 -23.03
C GLY A 224 4.25 4.57 -23.33
N VAL A 225 5.56 4.78 -23.40
CA VAL A 225 6.18 6.00 -23.96
C VAL A 225 6.38 5.76 -25.45
N ASP A 226 5.73 6.52 -26.32
CA ASP A 226 6.17 6.58 -27.72
C ASP A 226 7.59 7.14 -27.72
N PRO A 227 8.57 6.45 -28.34
CA PRO A 227 9.99 6.83 -28.28
C PRO A 227 10.29 8.26 -28.79
N GLU A 228 9.36 8.89 -29.50
CA GLU A 228 9.45 10.27 -30.00
C GLU A 228 9.21 11.34 -28.93
N THR A 229 8.68 10.99 -27.76
CA THR A 229 8.35 11.97 -26.70
C THR A 229 9.49 12.27 -25.71
N PHE A 230 10.64 11.60 -25.83
CA PHE A 230 11.81 11.80 -24.96
C PHE A 230 12.97 12.56 -25.62
N SER A 231 12.80 13.02 -26.87
CA SER A 231 13.78 13.82 -27.62
C SER A 231 13.41 15.31 -27.69
N GLY A 232 12.82 15.86 -26.63
CA GLY A 232 12.52 17.29 -26.48
C GLY A 232 13.26 17.89 -25.29
#